data_AF-A0A1Z9JB54-F1
#
_entry.id   AF-A0A1Z9JB54-F1
#
_cell.length_a   1.000
_cell.length_b   1.000
_cell.length_c   1.000
_cell.angle_alpha   90.00
_cell.angle_beta   90.00
_cell.angle_gamma   90.00
#
_symmetry.space_group_name_H-M   'P 1'
#
loop_
_entity.id
_entity.type
_entity.pdbx_description
1 polymer ?
#
loop_
_entity_poly.entity_id
_entity_poly.type
_entity_poly.pdbx_seq_one_letter_code
_entity_poly.pdbx_strand_id
1 'polypeptide(L)' 'MTKLFVQLVVALSASAFAQSNQVLLQERLISPAVYELLMQKGATTFEQRRRVIDAACRSGQLGPSDCNRPR' A
#
# COMPACT_ATOMS: atom_id res chain seq x y z
N MET A 1 6.90 -44.56 23.31
CA MET A 1 5.99 -43.60 22.63
C MET A 1 5.48 -42.62 23.67
N THR A 2 5.98 -41.39 23.70
CA THR A 2 5.23 -40.21 24.15
C THR A 2 6.02 -38.98 23.72
N LYS A 3 5.34 -38.15 22.92
CA LYS A 3 5.90 -37.11 22.06
C LYS A 3 6.31 -35.90 22.89
N LEU A 4 7.49 -35.37 22.58
CA LEU A 4 7.96 -34.04 22.96
C LEU A 4 6.92 -33.00 22.54
N PHE A 5 6.24 -32.40 23.51
CA PHE A 5 5.44 -31.18 23.28
C PHE A 5 6.40 -30.01 23.15
N VAL A 6 7.02 -29.89 21.97
CA VAL A 6 7.52 -28.61 21.49
C VAL A 6 6.28 -27.79 21.15
N GLN A 7 5.68 -27.15 22.15
CA GLN A 7 4.77 -26.04 21.89
C GLN A 7 5.63 -24.87 21.40
N LEU A 8 5.91 -24.95 20.11
CA LEU A 8 6.39 -23.88 19.27
C LEU A 8 5.52 -22.66 19.56
N VAL A 9 6.08 -21.68 20.27
CA VAL A 9 5.52 -20.34 20.37
C VAL A 9 5.46 -19.82 18.94
N VAL A 10 4.31 -20.02 18.28
CA VAL A 10 4.00 -19.38 17.02
C VAL A 10 3.80 -17.91 17.37
N ALA A 11 4.93 -17.20 17.43
CA ALA A 11 4.97 -15.77 17.26
C ALA A 11 4.38 -15.50 15.86
N LEU A 12 3.06 -15.39 15.80
CA LEU A 12 2.37 -14.80 14.67
C LEU A 12 2.85 -13.36 14.60
N SER A 13 3.96 -13.16 13.90
CA SER A 13 4.27 -11.93 13.20
C SER A 13 3.03 -11.61 12.38
N ALA A 14 2.15 -10.78 12.94
CA ALA A 14 1.11 -10.09 12.22
C ALA A 14 1.84 -9.21 11.19
N SER A 15 2.22 -9.83 10.07
CA SER A 15 2.57 -9.13 8.86
C SER A 15 1.28 -8.41 8.50
N ALA A 16 1.14 -7.15 8.93
CA ALA A 16 0.06 -6.30 8.51
C ALA A 16 0.09 -6.32 6.98
N PHE A 17 -0.81 -7.09 6.38
CA PHE A 17 -0.86 -7.24 4.95
C PHE A 17 -1.05 -5.84 4.39
N ALA A 18 -0.02 -5.29 3.74
CA ALA A 18 -0.12 -3.98 3.12
C ALA A 18 -1.30 -4.03 2.13
N GLN A 19 -2.32 -3.19 2.33
CA GLN A 19 -3.48 -3.16 1.44
C GLN A 19 -3.01 -2.96 -0.01
N SER A 20 -3.58 -3.71 -0.94
CA SER A 20 -3.28 -3.60 -2.37
C SER A 20 -3.85 -2.30 -2.95
N ASN A 21 -3.33 -1.85 -4.10
CA ASN A 21 -3.85 -0.66 -4.78
C ASN A 21 -5.34 -0.80 -5.14
N GLN A 22 -5.78 -2.02 -5.47
CA GLN A 22 -7.17 -2.31 -5.77
C GLN A 22 -8.08 -2.09 -4.57
N VAL A 23 -7.66 -2.54 -3.38
CA VAL A 23 -8.40 -2.32 -2.13
C VAL A 23 -8.48 -0.84 -1.82
N LEU A 24 -7.37 -0.11 -1.94
CA LEU A 24 -7.35 1.34 -1.73
C LEU A 24 -8.29 2.08 -2.69
N LEU A 25 -8.41 1.64 -3.95
CA LEU A 25 -9.34 2.20 -4.93
C LEU A 25 -10.79 1.90 -4.53
N GLN A 26 -11.08 0.64 -4.16
CA GLN A 26 -12.42 0.20 -3.77
C GLN A 26 -12.93 0.94 -2.52
N GLU A 27 -12.05 1.17 -1.54
CA GLU A 27 -12.34 1.93 -0.33
C GLU A 27 -12.32 3.46 -0.57
N ARG A 28 -12.08 3.91 -1.80
CA ARG A 28 -11.97 5.33 -2.19
C ARG A 28 -10.90 6.11 -1.42
N LEU A 29 -9.88 5.41 -0.91
CA LEU A 29 -8.71 5.99 -0.26
C LEU A 29 -7.72 6.56 -1.28
N ILE A 30 -7.83 6.14 -2.54
CA ILE A 30 -7.14 6.73 -3.69
C ILE A 30 -8.12 6.96 -4.83
N SER A 31 -7.84 7.94 -5.67
CA SER A 31 -8.60 8.19 -6.89
C SER A 31 -8.23 7.19 -8.00
N PRO A 32 -9.05 7.06 -9.06
CA PRO A 32 -8.70 6.28 -10.24
C PRO A 32 -7.38 6.72 -10.88
N ALA A 33 -7.12 8.03 -10.98
CA ALA A 33 -5.88 8.56 -11.55
C ALA A 33 -4.64 8.13 -10.73
N VAL A 34 -4.76 8.16 -9.39
CA VAL A 34 -3.69 7.66 -8.52
C VAL A 34 -3.51 6.15 -8.68
N TYR A 35 -4.60 5.37 -8.77
CA TYR A 35 -4.52 3.93 -8.99
C TYR A 35 -3.77 3.59 -10.29
N GLU A 36 -4.14 4.21 -11.40
CA GLU A 36 -3.51 4.00 -12.70
C GLU A 36 -2.02 4.32 -12.67
N LEU A 37 -1.65 5.46 -12.08
CA LEU A 37 -0.26 5.86 -11.90
C LEU A 37 0.53 4.80 -11.11
N LEU A 38 -0.02 4.32 -9.99
CA LEU A 38 0.66 3.34 -9.14
C LEU A 38 0.84 1.99 -9.87
N MET A 39 -0.15 1.56 -10.66
CA MET A 39 -0.05 0.36 -11.47
C MET A 39 0.99 0.51 -12.59
N GLN A 40 0.99 1.63 -13.29
CA GLN A 40 1.99 1.94 -14.33
C GLN A 40 3.43 1.98 -13.78
N LYS A 41 3.61 2.42 -12.53
CA LYS A 41 4.92 2.49 -11.87
C LYS A 41 5.28 1.24 -11.05
N GLY A 42 4.41 0.23 -10.99
CA GLY A 42 4.63 -0.99 -10.22
C GLY A 42 4.74 -0.76 -8.70
N ALA A 43 4.13 0.29 -8.17
CA ALA A 43 4.22 0.66 -6.76
C ALA A 43 3.18 -0.08 -5.92
N THR A 44 3.62 -1.06 -5.13
CA THR A 44 2.73 -1.96 -4.36
C THR A 44 2.83 -1.79 -2.84
N THR A 45 3.93 -1.21 -2.35
CA THR A 45 4.14 -0.92 -0.93
C THR A 45 3.75 0.52 -0.59
N PHE A 46 3.46 0.79 0.69
CA PHE A 46 3.17 2.15 1.17
C PHE A 46 4.25 3.16 0.77
N GLU A 47 5.53 2.86 1.03
CA GLU A 47 6.64 3.77 0.72
C GLU A 47 6.83 4.00 -0.78
N GLN A 48 6.67 2.95 -1.61
CA GLN A 48 6.72 3.12 -3.07
C GLN A 48 5.58 4.01 -3.55
N ARG A 49 4.35 3.78 -3.06
CA ARG A 49 3.18 4.59 -3.41
C ARG A 49 3.40 6.06 -3.05
N ARG A 50 3.87 6.32 -1.84
CA ARG A 50 4.17 7.67 -1.37
C ARG A 50 5.18 8.37 -2.29
N ARG A 51 6.31 7.72 -2.58
CA ARG A 51 7.33 8.29 -3.49
C ARG A 51 6.80 8.60 -4.88
N VAL A 52 6.01 7.69 -5.46
CA VAL A 52 5.43 7.87 -6.80
C VAL A 52 4.45 9.04 -6.83
N ILE A 53 3.59 9.13 -5.82
CA ILE A 53 2.60 10.21 -5.72
C ILE A 53 3.29 11.55 -5.46
N ASP A 54 4.24 11.62 -4.53
CA ASP A 54 5.01 12.83 -4.26
C ASP A 54 5.77 13.32 -5.51
N ALA A 55 6.29 12.41 -6.32
CA ALA A 55 6.93 12.75 -7.59
C ALA A 55 5.92 13.29 -8.62
N ALA A 56 4.80 12.59 -8.81
CA ALA A 56 3.77 12.97 -9.77
C ALA A 56 3.07 14.29 -9.41
N CYS A 57 2.91 14.57 -8.12
CA CYS A 57 2.39 15.84 -7.64
C CYS A 57 3.36 16.99 -7.89
N ARG A 58 4.65 16.81 -7.59
CA ARG A 58 5.68 17.83 -7.86
C ARG A 58 5.86 18.10 -9.36
N SER A 59 5.65 17.10 -10.21
CA SER A 59 5.75 17.24 -11.66
C SER A 59 4.45 17.71 -12.33
N GLY A 60 3.35 17.87 -11.58
CA GLY A 60 2.04 18.22 -12.13
C GLY A 60 1.37 17.12 -12.96
N GLN A 61 1.83 15.86 -12.86
CA GLN A 61 1.19 14.72 -13.51
C GLN A 61 -0.13 14.34 -12.83
N LEU A 62 -0.24 14.58 -11.52
CA LEU A 62 -1.49 14.46 -10.77
C LEU A 62 -2.08 15.86 -10.53
N GLY A 63 -3.42 15.93 -10.53
CA GLY A 63 -4.14 17.15 -10.23
C GLY A 63 -4.11 17.50 -8.73
N PRO A 64 -4.40 18.77 -8.35
CA PRO A 64 -4.37 19.20 -6.95
C PRO A 64 -5.27 18.37 -6.02
N SER A 65 -6.39 17.85 -6.53
CA SER A 65 -7.33 16.98 -5.81
C SER A 65 -6.73 15.62 -5.43
N ASP A 66 -5.75 15.13 -6.19
CA ASP A 66 -5.11 13.83 -5.98
C ASP A 66 -3.88 13.93 -5.07
N CYS A 67 -3.32 15.13 -4.95
CA CYS A 67 -2.12 15.41 -4.17
C CYS A 67 -2.39 15.67 -2.69
N ASN A 68 -3.65 15.83 -2.30
CA ASN A 68 -4.04 16.15 -0.94
C ASN A 68 -4.34 14.85 -0.18
N ARG A 69 -3.34 14.26 0.49
CA ARG A 69 -3.56 13.15 1.42
C ARG A 69 -3.57 13.64 2.86
N PRO A 70 -4.52 13.17 3.70
CA PRO A 70 -4.41 13.32 5.15
C PRO A 70 -3.10 12.64 5.62
N ARG A 71 -2.39 13.33 6.51
CA ARG A 71 -1.15 12.85 7.14
C ARG A 71 -1.38 11.61 7.99
#